data_AF-A0A4P5SA12-F1
#
_entry.id   AF-A0A4P5SA12-F1
#
_cell.length_a   1.000
_cell.length_b   1.000
_cell.length_c   1.000
_cell.angle_alpha   90.00
_cell.angle_beta   90.00
_cell.angle_gamma   90.00
#
_symmetry.space_group_name_H-M   'P 1'
#
loop_
_entity.id
_entity.type
_entity.pdbx_description
1 polymer ?
#
loop_
_entity_poly.entity_id
_entity_poly.type
_entity_poly.pdbx_seq_one_letter_code
_entity_poly.pdbx_strand_id
1 'polypeptide(L)'
;MQLTQGKLLPSLAAGALAASLLVAAAPGAAADQASPLVGTWVGTTDVYYGGKYSQGSEKIIITAANGSVAKGTWQWKPTGGRWSKPAPVQLIAMDSIAGQAHIDILGADGNGTYEGVLIPGVSLEIGYMDPQHKAGKQTLVLHSLMTKAQ
;
A
#
# COMPACT_ATOMS: atom_id res chain seq x y z
N MET A 1 -30.93 -18.70 77.38
CA MET A 1 -31.76 -19.92 77.47
C MET A 1 -31.50 -20.76 76.23
N GLN A 2 -31.50 -22.08 76.39
CA GLN A 2 -30.87 -23.10 75.56
C GLN A 2 -31.45 -23.26 74.15
N LEU A 3 -30.59 -23.81 73.28
CA LEU A 3 -30.79 -24.29 71.91
C LEU A 3 -31.95 -25.30 71.78
N THR A 4 -32.61 -25.31 70.62
CA THR A 4 -33.11 -26.56 70.04
C THR A 4 -32.74 -26.64 68.56
N GLN A 5 -32.02 -27.72 68.27
CA GLN A 5 -31.49 -28.13 66.98
C GLN A 5 -32.61 -28.62 66.06
N GLY A 6 -32.54 -28.23 64.79
CA GLY A 6 -33.14 -28.98 63.68
C GLY A 6 -32.02 -29.33 62.69
N LYS A 7 -31.45 -30.53 62.83
CA LYS A 7 -30.57 -31.14 61.82
C LYS A 7 -31.44 -31.83 60.77
N LEU A 8 -31.35 -31.41 59.51
CA LEU A 8 -31.47 -32.30 58.34
C LEU A 8 -30.54 -31.76 57.24
N LEU A 9 -29.43 -32.46 57.02
CA LEU A 9 -28.62 -32.42 55.80
C LEU A 9 -29.12 -33.57 54.89
N PRO A 10 -28.57 -33.78 53.69
CA PRO A 10 -28.45 -32.91 52.52
C PRO A 10 -29.06 -33.60 51.27
N SER A 11 -29.38 -32.89 50.19
CA SER A 11 -29.50 -33.56 48.89
C SER A 11 -28.86 -32.70 47.81
N LEU A 12 -27.74 -33.22 47.27
CA LEU A 12 -27.11 -32.72 46.06
C LEU A 12 -28.12 -32.72 44.91
N ALA A 13 -28.20 -31.60 44.21
CA ALA A 13 -28.48 -31.61 42.78
C ALA A 13 -27.52 -30.64 42.12
N ALA A 14 -26.59 -31.21 41.36
CA ALA A 14 -25.65 -30.49 40.52
C ALA A 14 -26.41 -29.63 39.50
N GLY A 15 -26.19 -28.32 39.53
CA GLY A 15 -26.67 -27.38 38.53
C GLY A 15 -25.47 -26.75 37.84
N ALA A 16 -25.31 -27.07 36.56
CA ALA A 16 -24.14 -26.81 35.73
C ALA A 16 -23.69 -25.35 35.67
N LEU A 17 -22.39 -25.16 35.42
CA LEU A 17 -21.74 -23.91 35.05
C LEU A 17 -22.54 -23.18 33.95
N ALA A 18 -23.11 -22.02 34.27
CA ALA A 18 -23.44 -21.03 33.27
C ALA A 18 -22.18 -20.24 32.92
N ALA A 19 -21.31 -20.82 32.08
CA ALA A 19 -20.26 -20.07 31.42
C ALA A 19 -20.93 -19.03 30.52
N SER A 20 -20.90 -17.77 30.93
CA SER A 20 -21.34 -16.66 30.11
C SER A 20 -20.42 -16.62 28.90
N LEU A 21 -20.97 -16.94 27.73
CA LEU A 21 -20.33 -16.77 26.42
C LEU A 21 -20.04 -15.28 26.24
N LEU A 22 -18.86 -14.85 26.68
CA LEU A 22 -18.18 -13.71 26.09
C LEU A 22 -17.91 -14.10 24.63
N VAL A 23 -18.77 -13.67 23.72
CA VAL A 23 -18.38 -13.51 22.32
C VAL A 23 -17.37 -12.37 22.31
N ALA A 24 -16.12 -12.71 22.61
CA ALA A 24 -15.00 -11.92 22.12
C ALA A 24 -15.13 -11.99 20.59
N ALA A 25 -15.54 -10.88 19.97
CA ALA A 25 -15.25 -10.67 18.57
C ALA A 25 -13.73 -10.73 18.47
N ALA A 26 -13.20 -11.91 18.10
CA ALA A 26 -11.83 -12.01 17.66
C ALA A 26 -11.70 -10.94 16.57
N PRO A 27 -10.72 -10.00 16.66
CA PRO A 27 -10.43 -9.17 15.52
C PRO A 27 -10.18 -10.16 14.39
N GLY A 28 -11.07 -10.15 13.40
CA GLY A 28 -10.88 -10.95 12.21
C GLY A 28 -9.52 -10.54 11.71
N ALA A 29 -8.54 -11.44 11.83
CA ALA A 29 -7.26 -11.26 11.21
C ALA A 29 -7.59 -11.13 9.73
N ALA A 30 -7.65 -9.89 9.24
CA ALA A 30 -7.56 -9.63 7.83
C ALA A 30 -6.29 -10.37 7.42
N ALA A 31 -6.45 -11.45 6.66
CA ALA A 31 -5.31 -12.09 6.02
C ALA A 31 -4.50 -10.94 5.42
N ASP A 32 -3.22 -10.85 5.78
CA ASP A 32 -2.31 -9.79 5.40
C ASP A 32 -2.18 -9.85 3.86
N GLN A 33 -3.16 -9.28 3.15
CA GLN A 33 -3.21 -9.29 1.71
C GLN A 33 -2.04 -8.44 1.27
N ALA A 34 -1.04 -9.09 0.68
CA ALA A 34 0.11 -8.39 0.12
C ALA A 34 -0.40 -7.25 -0.77
N SER A 35 0.03 -6.03 -0.47
CA SER A 35 -0.40 -4.84 -1.21
C SER A 35 -0.25 -5.09 -2.72
N PRO A 36 -1.26 -4.75 -3.54
CA PRO A 36 -1.21 -5.00 -4.97
C PRO A 36 -0.03 -4.28 -5.66
N LEU A 37 0.51 -3.24 -5.03
CA LEU A 37 1.72 -2.53 -5.43
C LEU A 37 3.00 -3.34 -5.32
N VAL A 38 3.08 -4.36 -4.44
CA VAL A 38 4.31 -5.17 -4.26
C VAL A 38 4.66 -5.88 -5.55
N GLY A 39 5.90 -5.72 -6.02
CA GLY A 39 6.40 -6.28 -7.27
C GLY A 39 7.24 -5.30 -8.07
N THR A 40 7.59 -5.71 -9.29
CA THR A 40 8.34 -4.88 -10.24
C THR A 40 7.39 -4.36 -11.31
N TRP A 41 7.31 -3.04 -11.44
CA TRP A 41 6.56 -2.34 -12.47
C TRP A 41 7.53 -1.78 -13.50
N VAL A 42 7.28 -2.00 -14.78
CA VAL A 42 8.11 -1.48 -15.88
C VAL A 42 7.20 -0.92 -16.96
N GLY A 43 7.55 0.23 -17.52
CA GLY A 43 6.68 0.91 -18.47
C GLY A 43 7.40 1.88 -19.39
N THR A 44 6.66 2.36 -20.38
CA THR A 44 7.05 3.52 -21.18
C THR A 44 6.77 4.80 -20.40
N THR A 45 7.62 5.81 -20.59
CA THR A 45 7.42 7.13 -19.98
C THR A 45 7.62 8.24 -21.02
N ASP A 46 6.76 9.25 -20.97
CA ASP A 46 6.97 10.53 -21.62
C ASP A 46 7.55 11.50 -20.58
N VAL A 47 8.66 12.14 -20.93
CA VAL A 47 9.42 13.03 -20.05
C VAL A 47 9.40 14.44 -20.60
N TYR A 48 8.92 15.38 -19.81
CA TYR A 48 9.09 16.81 -20.05
C TYR A 48 10.18 17.36 -19.13
N TYR A 49 11.23 17.92 -19.75
CA TYR A 49 12.35 18.49 -19.03
C TYR A 49 12.97 19.65 -19.81
N GLY A 50 13.15 20.79 -19.14
CA GLY A 50 13.83 21.96 -19.72
C GLY A 50 13.17 22.49 -21.00
N GLY A 51 11.84 22.43 -21.09
CA GLY A 51 11.09 22.90 -22.26
C GLY A 51 10.96 21.88 -23.40
N LYS A 52 11.43 20.64 -23.21
CA LYS A 52 11.46 19.61 -24.26
C LYS A 52 10.80 18.32 -23.81
N TYR A 53 10.12 17.66 -24.74
CA TYR A 53 9.61 16.32 -24.57
C TYR A 53 10.62 15.29 -25.07
N SER A 54 10.68 14.15 -24.38
CA SER A 54 11.45 12.98 -24.77
C SER A 54 10.76 11.72 -24.28
N GLN A 55 11.14 10.57 -24.84
CA GLN A 55 10.59 9.27 -24.43
C GLN A 55 11.64 8.42 -23.71
N GLY A 56 11.15 7.50 -22.89
CA GLY A 56 12.00 6.58 -22.16
C GLY A 56 11.25 5.39 -21.58
N SER A 57 11.87 4.79 -20.57
CA SER A 57 11.24 3.77 -19.74
C SER A 57 11.46 4.07 -18.27
N GLU A 58 10.47 3.72 -17.47
CA GLU A 58 10.55 3.72 -16.01
C GLU A 58 10.48 2.31 -15.45
N LYS A 59 11.03 2.17 -14.25
CA LYS A 59 10.94 0.95 -13.45
C LYS A 59 10.78 1.32 -11.98
N ILE A 60 9.78 0.75 -11.33
CA ILE A 60 9.52 0.86 -9.89
C ILE A 60 9.54 -0.55 -9.31
N ILE A 61 10.39 -0.78 -8.33
CA ILE A 61 10.50 -2.07 -7.63
C ILE A 61 10.03 -1.86 -6.19
N ILE A 62 8.84 -2.35 -5.86
CA ILE A 62 8.28 -2.31 -4.51
C ILE A 62 8.57 -3.65 -3.83
N THR A 63 9.39 -3.62 -2.78
CA THR A 63 9.83 -4.83 -2.06
C THR A 63 9.02 -5.12 -0.82
N ALA A 64 8.36 -4.10 -0.25
CA ALA A 64 7.54 -4.23 0.94
C ALA A 64 6.41 -3.20 0.95
N ALA A 65 5.30 -3.59 1.58
CA ALA A 65 4.22 -2.69 1.94
C ALA A 65 3.77 -2.96 3.38
N ASN A 66 3.35 -1.91 4.08
CA ASN A 66 2.73 -1.98 5.40
C ASN A 66 1.42 -1.18 5.34
N GLY A 67 0.29 -1.89 5.34
CA GLY A 67 -1.00 -1.33 4.99
C GLY A 67 -0.96 -0.67 3.61
N SER A 68 -1.44 0.57 3.53
CA SER A 68 -1.47 1.38 2.31
C SER A 68 -0.10 1.88 1.84
N VAL A 69 0.95 1.81 2.68
CA VAL A 69 2.25 2.41 2.37
C VAL A 69 3.18 1.37 1.75
N ALA A 70 3.61 1.61 0.51
CA ALA A 70 4.54 0.81 -0.25
C ALA A 70 5.90 1.52 -0.38
N LYS A 71 6.99 0.78 -0.19
CA LYS A 71 8.36 1.31 -0.30
C LYS A 71 9.17 0.52 -1.30
N GLY A 72 10.03 1.22 -2.03
CA GLY A 72 10.80 0.61 -3.10
C GLY A 72 11.88 1.49 -3.68
N THR A 73 12.27 1.15 -4.91
CA THR A 73 13.21 1.93 -5.70
C THR A 73 12.65 2.29 -7.06
N TRP A 74 12.93 3.50 -7.50
CA TRP A 74 12.62 4.04 -8.82
C TRP A 74 13.89 4.18 -9.67
N GLN A 75 13.75 3.89 -10.96
CA GLN A 75 14.77 4.10 -11.99
C GLN A 75 14.11 4.56 -13.28
N TRP A 76 14.81 5.39 -14.04
CA TRP A 76 14.40 5.79 -15.39
C TRP A 76 15.55 5.64 -16.38
N LYS A 77 15.23 5.55 -17.67
CA LYS A 77 16.19 5.69 -18.76
C LYS A 77 15.54 6.37 -19.96
N PRO A 78 16.30 7.18 -20.73
CA PRO A 78 15.83 7.61 -22.04
C PRO A 78 15.86 6.45 -23.04
N THR A 79 15.13 6.56 -24.15
CA THR A 79 15.16 5.59 -25.24
C THR A 79 16.59 5.36 -25.75
N GLY A 80 17.04 4.10 -25.77
CA GLY A 80 18.42 3.73 -26.14
C GLY A 80 19.49 4.07 -25.10
N GLY A 81 19.12 4.68 -23.98
CA GLY A 81 20.03 5.06 -22.91
C GLY A 81 20.25 4.00 -21.84
N ARG A 82 21.00 4.39 -20.80
CA ARG A 82 21.27 3.57 -19.61
C ARG A 82 20.30 3.93 -18.48
N TRP A 83 19.98 2.95 -17.65
CA TRP A 83 19.24 3.16 -16.42
C TRP A 83 19.98 4.10 -15.47
N SER A 84 19.23 5.01 -14.84
CA SER A 84 19.68 5.80 -13.70
C SER A 84 20.06 4.89 -12.53
N LYS A 85 20.77 5.45 -11.54
CA LYS A 85 20.90 4.79 -10.24
C LYS A 85 19.51 4.63 -9.60
N PRO A 86 19.26 3.54 -8.87
CA PRO A 86 18.04 3.41 -8.05
C PRO A 86 17.93 4.56 -7.06
N ALA A 87 16.78 5.23 -7.04
CA ALA A 87 16.41 6.20 -6.02
C ALA A 87 15.28 5.63 -5.14
N PRO A 88 15.23 5.94 -3.84
CA PRO A 88 14.14 5.49 -2.99
C PRO A 88 12.81 6.12 -3.43
N VAL A 89 11.74 5.34 -3.38
CA VAL A 89 10.37 5.82 -3.60
C VAL A 89 9.44 5.31 -2.50
N GLN A 90 8.48 6.13 -2.11
CA GLN A 90 7.37 5.76 -1.25
C GLN A 90 6.06 6.11 -1.94
N LEU A 91 5.20 5.10 -2.08
CA LEU A 91 3.85 5.22 -2.63
C LEU A 91 2.83 4.88 -1.55
N ILE A 92 1.64 5.45 -1.68
CA ILE A 92 0.49 5.27 -0.82
C ILE A 92 -0.66 4.86 -1.72
N ALA A 93 -1.15 3.64 -1.54
CA ALA A 93 -2.38 3.16 -2.14
C ALA A 93 -3.56 3.64 -1.29
N MET A 94 -4.33 4.59 -1.81
CA MET A 94 -5.54 5.05 -1.15
C MET A 94 -6.64 4.01 -1.35
N ASP A 95 -7.35 3.66 -0.27
CA ASP A 95 -8.42 2.66 -0.33
C ASP A 95 -9.41 3.05 -1.42
N SER A 96 -9.65 2.12 -2.34
CA SER A 96 -10.64 2.33 -3.38
C SER A 96 -12.03 2.40 -2.73
N ILE A 97 -12.82 3.41 -3.10
CA ILE A 97 -14.20 3.49 -2.64
C ILE A 97 -14.92 2.23 -3.14
N ALA A 98 -15.72 1.59 -2.29
CA ALA A 98 -16.43 0.36 -2.65
C ALA A 98 -17.14 0.50 -4.01
N GLY A 99 -16.75 -0.33 -4.99
CA GLY A 99 -17.25 -0.28 -6.37
C GLY A 99 -16.28 0.33 -7.39
N GLN A 100 -15.14 0.91 -6.98
CA GLN A 100 -14.11 1.36 -7.91
C GLN A 100 -13.22 0.20 -8.38
N ALA A 101 -12.95 0.17 -9.69
CA ALA A 101 -12.08 -0.80 -10.33
C ALA A 101 -10.58 -0.45 -10.26
N HIS A 102 -10.25 0.65 -9.59
CA HIS A 102 -8.90 1.20 -9.51
C HIS A 102 -8.60 1.70 -8.09
N ILE A 103 -7.31 1.90 -7.82
CA ILE A 103 -6.75 2.36 -6.55
C ILE A 103 -5.95 3.63 -6.84
N ASP A 104 -6.28 4.74 -6.19
CA ASP A 104 -5.52 5.98 -6.33
C ASP A 104 -4.16 5.85 -5.65
N ILE A 105 -3.13 6.32 -6.33
CA ILE A 105 -1.75 6.26 -5.90
C ILE A 105 -1.25 7.68 -5.67
N LEU A 106 -0.78 7.94 -4.46
CA LEU A 106 -0.03 9.15 -4.13
C LEU A 106 1.37 8.77 -3.67
N GLY A 107 2.33 9.65 -3.85
CA GLY A 107 3.67 9.41 -3.34
C GLY A 107 4.51 10.66 -3.32
N ALA A 108 5.67 10.54 -2.69
CA ALA A 108 6.69 11.55 -2.77
C ALA A 108 8.06 10.90 -2.65
N ASP A 109 9.04 11.50 -3.30
CA ASP A 109 10.43 11.37 -2.93
C ASP A 109 10.95 12.72 -2.40
N GLY A 110 12.20 12.79 -1.96
CA GLY A 110 12.76 14.03 -1.41
C GLY A 110 12.83 15.22 -2.39
N ASN A 111 12.49 15.02 -3.67
CA ASN A 111 12.56 16.01 -4.74
C ASN A 111 11.20 16.28 -5.39
N GLY A 112 10.32 15.28 -5.46
CA GLY A 112 9.07 15.39 -6.21
C GLY A 112 7.91 14.57 -5.65
N THR A 113 6.77 14.69 -6.30
CA THR A 113 5.52 14.00 -5.95
C THR A 113 5.12 13.05 -7.05
N TYR A 114 4.49 11.95 -6.64
CA TYR A 114 3.87 10.97 -7.51
C TYR A 114 2.35 11.04 -7.36
N GLU A 115 1.64 10.95 -8.48
CA GLU A 115 0.19 10.84 -8.51
C GLU A 115 -0.20 9.88 -9.63
N GLY A 116 -1.14 8.99 -9.39
CA GLY A 116 -1.47 7.97 -10.36
C GLY A 116 -2.62 7.08 -9.96
N VAL A 117 -2.82 6.05 -10.77
CA VAL A 117 -3.88 5.07 -10.62
C VAL A 117 -3.31 3.68 -10.86
N LEU A 118 -3.62 2.76 -9.95
CA LEU A 118 -3.35 1.34 -10.08
C LEU A 118 -4.65 0.62 -10.48
N ILE A 119 -4.60 -0.11 -11.60
CA ILE A 119 -5.63 -1.07 -11.98
C ILE A 119 -5.10 -2.46 -11.60
N PRO A 120 -5.58 -3.08 -10.50
CA PRO A 120 -5.02 -4.32 -9.99
C PRO A 120 -4.97 -5.43 -11.05
N GLY A 121 -3.77 -6.00 -11.26
CA GLY A 121 -3.54 -7.05 -12.25
C GLY A 121 -3.42 -6.57 -13.70
N VAL A 122 -3.53 -5.26 -13.96
CA VAL A 122 -3.51 -4.69 -15.32
C VAL A 122 -2.35 -3.71 -15.49
N SER A 123 -2.42 -2.54 -14.84
CA SER A 123 -1.46 -1.45 -15.07
C SER A 123 -1.27 -0.57 -13.84
N LEU A 124 -0.12 0.09 -13.79
CA LEU A 124 0.15 1.24 -12.93
C LEU A 124 0.40 2.43 -13.84
N GLU A 125 -0.50 3.40 -13.80
CA GLU A 125 -0.38 4.70 -14.48
C GLU A 125 0.06 5.72 -13.45
N ILE A 126 1.21 6.36 -13.66
CA ILE A 126 1.78 7.26 -12.67
C ILE A 126 2.46 8.46 -13.32
N GLY A 127 2.11 9.64 -12.82
CA GLY A 127 2.81 10.89 -13.06
C GLY A 127 3.81 11.16 -11.94
N TYR A 128 4.97 11.73 -12.30
CA TYR A 128 5.93 12.27 -11.35
C TYR A 128 6.22 13.73 -11.69
N MET A 129 6.29 14.59 -10.68
CA MET A 129 6.67 15.99 -10.84
C MET A 129 7.74 16.37 -9.81
N ASP A 130 8.88 16.84 -10.31
CA ASP A 130 9.94 17.48 -9.53
C ASP A 130 10.02 18.96 -9.94
N PRO A 131 9.44 19.87 -9.14
CA PRO A 131 9.42 21.29 -9.45
C PRO A 131 10.78 21.97 -9.29
N GLN A 132 11.75 21.34 -8.63
CA GLN A 132 13.06 21.92 -8.34
C GLN A 132 14.23 21.10 -8.90
N HIS A 133 14.01 20.40 -10.01
CA HIS A 133 15.03 19.55 -10.61
C HIS A 133 16.30 20.34 -10.95
N LYS A 134 17.46 19.77 -10.62
CA LYS A 134 18.80 20.40 -10.71
C LYS A 134 18.89 21.80 -10.07
N ALA A 135 18.73 21.84 -8.75
CA ALA A 135 18.88 23.05 -7.93
C ALA A 135 17.89 24.17 -8.31
N GLY A 136 16.63 23.80 -8.58
CA GLY A 136 15.53 24.76 -8.73
C GLY A 136 15.43 25.46 -10.08
N LYS A 137 16.13 24.99 -11.11
CA LYS A 137 16.19 25.71 -12.40
C LYS A 137 15.13 25.25 -13.41
N GLN A 138 14.61 24.03 -13.28
CA GLN A 138 13.73 23.43 -14.28
C GLN A 138 12.76 22.44 -13.61
N THR A 139 11.52 22.42 -14.08
CA THR A 139 10.56 21.36 -13.74
C THR A 139 10.86 20.11 -14.56
N LEU A 140 10.85 18.96 -13.88
CA LEU A 140 10.83 17.64 -14.50
C LEU A 140 9.44 17.05 -14.31
N VAL A 141 8.80 16.61 -15.39
CA VAL A 141 7.53 15.89 -15.35
C VAL A 141 7.69 14.59 -16.12
N LEU A 142 7.24 13.48 -15.53
CA LEU A 142 7.16 12.19 -16.18
C LEU A 142 5.71 11.70 -16.13
N HIS A 143 5.27 11.04 -17.20
CA HIS A 143 4.02 10.31 -17.21
C HIS A 143 4.26 8.92 -17.77
N SER A 144 3.88 7.91 -16.99
CA SER A 144 4.26 6.53 -17.23
C SER A 144 3.06 5.59 -17.22
N LEU A 145 3.05 4.69 -18.20
CA LEU A 145 2.14 3.55 -18.26
C LEU A 145 2.96 2.28 -18.06
N MET A 146 2.75 1.61 -16.93
CA MET A 146 3.56 0.48 -16.48
C MET A 146 2.74 -0.78 -16.33
N THR A 147 3.38 -1.93 -16.61
CA THR A 147 2.82 -3.25 -16.32
C THR A 147 3.68 -3.96 -15.29
N LYS A 148 3.09 -4.94 -14.61
CA LYS A 148 3.81 -5.78 -13.65
C LYS A 148 4.69 -6.76 -14.43
N ALA A 149 5.99 -6.76 -14.18
CA ALA A 149 6.91 -7.73 -14.74
C ALA A 149 6.58 -9.14 -14.21
N GLN A 150 6.58 -10.12 -15.10
CA GLN A 150 6.36 -11.54 -14.79
C GLN A 150 7.55 -12.17 -14.05
#